data_AF-A0A382FS20-F1
#
_entry.id   AF-A0A382FS20-F1
#
_cell.length_a   1.000
_cell.length_b   1.000
_cell.length_c   1.000
_cell.angle_alpha   90.00
_cell.angle_beta   90.00
_cell.angle_gamma   90.00
#
_symmetry.space_group_name_H-M   'P 1'
#
loop_
_entity.id
_entity.type
_entity.pdbx_description
1 polymer ?
#
loop_
_entity_poly.entity_id
_entity_poly.type
_entity_poly.pdbx_seq_one_letter_code
_entity_poly.pdbx_strand_id
1 'polypeptide(L)'
;MDAVNNIEDRVTRSKAKAALVKAKREAAKTSAKPSAEERSEESASESKPAPQSPNQQFAGIIASQFPKTVDEELSSVTHIQLQSEKWLDIAQYLRDDPACLF
;
A
#
# COMPACT_ATOMS: atom_id res chain seq x y z
N MET A 1 28.44 15.26 -6.63
CA MET A 1 27.23 14.89 -5.85
C MET A 1 27.56 14.78 -4.35
N ASP A 2 28.53 15.56 -3.86
CA ASP A 2 29.39 15.12 -2.74
C ASP A 2 29.41 16.05 -1.52
N ALA A 3 28.89 17.27 -1.63
CA ALA A 3 28.83 18.19 -0.49
C ALA A 3 27.89 17.67 0.62
N VAL A 4 26.79 17.01 0.26
CA VAL A 4 25.82 16.47 1.23
C VAL A 4 26.36 15.23 1.93
N ASN A 5 27.12 14.38 1.24
CA ASN A 5 27.68 13.16 1.85
C ASN A 5 28.84 13.46 2.81
N ASN A 6 29.53 14.59 2.63
CA ASN A 6 30.60 15.06 3.52
C ASN A 6 30.12 15.72 4.81
N ILE A 7 28.80 15.89 5.03
CA ILE A 7 28.27 16.43 6.28
C ILE A 7 28.44 15.36 7.38
N GLU A 8 29.34 15.56 8.33
CA GLU A 8 29.61 14.61 9.43
C GLU A 8 28.39 14.35 10.32
N ASP A 9 27.61 15.39 10.62
CA ASP A 9 26.39 15.27 11.40
C ASP A 9 25.30 14.49 10.64
N ARG A 10 24.93 13.34 11.20
CA ARG A 10 23.95 12.41 10.62
C ARG A 10 22.59 13.06 10.42
N VAL A 11 22.15 13.89 11.35
CA VAL A 11 20.81 14.51 11.29
C VAL A 11 20.76 15.53 10.16
N THR A 12 21.74 16.42 10.10
CA THR A 12 21.86 17.46 9.06
C THR A 12 22.03 16.83 7.67
N ARG A 13 22.86 15.78 7.54
CA ARG A 13 22.99 14.99 6.31
C ARG A 13 21.65 14.43 5.85
N SER A 14 20.90 13.83 6.76
CA SER A 14 19.61 13.21 6.47
C SER A 14 18.58 14.24 5.99
N LYS A 15 18.53 15.41 6.64
CA LYS A 15 17.64 16.51 6.24
C LYS A 15 18.00 17.07 4.87
N ALA A 16 19.29 17.24 4.57
CA ALA A 16 19.75 17.71 3.27
C ALA A 16 19.42 16.71 2.14
N LYS A 17 19.61 15.40 2.37
CA LYS A 17 19.21 14.36 1.40
C LYS A 17 17.70 14.34 1.19
N ALA A 18 16.92 14.46 2.25
CA ALA A 18 15.45 14.51 2.16
C ALA A 18 14.98 15.73 1.36
N ALA A 19 15.56 16.91 1.61
CA ALA A 19 15.25 18.13 0.86
C ALA A 19 15.58 17.98 -0.64
N LEU A 20 16.72 17.36 -0.99
CA LEU A 20 17.08 17.07 -2.37
C LEU A 20 16.10 16.12 -3.06
N VAL A 21 15.70 15.03 -2.39
CA VAL A 21 14.74 14.07 -2.94
C VAL A 21 13.37 14.72 -3.13
N LYS A 22 12.93 15.54 -2.17
CA LYS A 22 11.67 16.30 -2.27
C LYS A 22 11.72 17.27 -3.44
N ALA A 23 12.78 18.08 -3.57
CA ALA A 23 12.94 18.99 -4.70
C ALA A 23 12.94 18.26 -6.06
N LYS A 24 13.58 17.09 -6.15
CA LYS A 24 13.55 16.25 -7.35
C LYS A 24 12.15 15.71 -7.66
N ARG A 25 11.40 15.29 -6.63
CA ARG A 25 10.02 14.81 -6.77
C ARG A 25 9.09 15.94 -7.22
N GLU A 26 9.21 17.11 -6.60
CA GLU A 26 8.43 18.30 -6.98
C GLU A 26 8.81 18.76 -8.40
N ALA A 27 10.10 18.78 -8.75
CA ALA A 27 10.54 19.11 -10.11
C ALA A 27 9.97 18.13 -11.16
N ALA A 28 9.96 16.83 -10.86
CA ALA A 28 9.32 15.82 -11.70
C ALA A 28 7.80 16.02 -11.80
N LYS A 29 7.16 16.44 -10.71
CA LYS A 29 5.72 16.72 -10.65
C LYS A 29 5.35 18.00 -11.41
N THR A 30 6.23 18.99 -11.47
CA THR A 30 6.02 20.25 -12.22
C THR A 30 6.35 20.14 -13.71
N SER A 31 7.15 19.15 -14.14
CA SER A 31 7.38 18.88 -15.58
C SER A 31 6.21 18.17 -16.25
N ALA A 32 5.27 17.61 -15.47
CA ALA A 32 3.95 17.23 -15.94
C ALA A 32 3.01 18.43 -15.71
N LYS A 33 2.55 19.05 -16.79
CA LYS A 33 1.74 20.28 -16.81
C LYS A 33 0.51 20.20 -15.87
N PRO A 34 0.06 21.33 -15.25
CA PRO A 34 -0.79 21.35 -14.07
C PRO A 34 -2.26 21.19 -14.43
N SER A 35 -3.02 20.48 -13.60
CA SER A 35 -4.47 20.63 -13.51
C SER A 35 -4.87 20.64 -12.04
N ALA A 36 -5.79 21.53 -11.74
CA ALA A 36 -6.15 22.08 -10.45
C ALA A 36 -6.63 21.04 -9.42
N GLU A 37 -6.28 21.36 -8.17
CA GLU A 37 -7.15 21.47 -6.98
C GLU A 37 -8.25 20.42 -6.68
N GLU A 38 -8.20 19.99 -5.41
CA GLU A 38 -9.33 19.75 -4.50
C GLU A 38 -10.26 18.52 -4.71
N ARG A 39 -10.21 17.65 -3.67
CA ARG A 39 -11.37 17.23 -2.85
C ARG A 39 -12.37 16.17 -3.35
N SER A 40 -12.66 15.28 -2.38
CA SER A 40 -13.83 14.40 -2.19
C SER A 40 -14.01 13.19 -3.12
N GLU A 41 -14.04 12.04 -2.43
CA GLU A 41 -15.10 11.04 -2.43
C GLU A 41 -15.41 10.23 -3.70
N GLU A 42 -15.36 8.91 -3.45
CA GLU A 42 -16.29 7.88 -3.90
C GLU A 42 -16.39 7.53 -5.39
N SER A 43 -16.22 6.22 -5.60
CA SER A 43 -17.10 5.36 -6.40
C SER A 43 -16.61 4.91 -7.78
N ALA A 44 -16.69 3.58 -7.89
CA ALA A 44 -16.88 2.78 -9.09
C ALA A 44 -15.70 2.63 -10.06
N SER A 45 -15.02 1.47 -9.96
CA SER A 45 -14.78 0.68 -11.16
C SER A 45 -14.76 -0.81 -10.86
N GLU A 46 -15.84 -1.44 -11.27
CA GLU A 46 -16.10 -2.87 -11.40
C GLU A 46 -15.16 -3.53 -12.43
N SER A 47 -14.90 -4.84 -12.25
CA SER A 47 -14.64 -5.90 -13.26
C SER A 47 -13.32 -6.71 -13.17
N LYS A 48 -13.53 -8.03 -13.14
CA LYS A 48 -12.65 -9.22 -13.01
C LYS A 48 -11.77 -9.47 -14.28
N PRO A 49 -10.79 -10.41 -14.31
CA PRO A 49 -9.65 -10.69 -13.44
C PRO A 49 -8.29 -10.36 -14.14
N ALA A 50 -7.41 -9.63 -13.46
CA ALA A 50 -6.00 -9.48 -13.84
C ALA A 50 -5.14 -10.34 -12.88
N PRO A 51 -3.86 -10.66 -13.20
CA PRO A 51 -3.09 -11.74 -12.58
C PRO A 51 -3.17 -11.66 -11.05
N GLN A 52 -3.59 -12.77 -10.44
CA GLN A 52 -3.99 -12.84 -9.03
C GLN A 52 -2.92 -12.24 -8.14
N SER A 53 -3.13 -10.99 -7.70
CA SER A 53 -2.20 -10.33 -6.79
C SER A 53 -2.14 -11.17 -5.51
N PRO A 54 -1.01 -11.16 -4.77
CA PRO A 54 -0.90 -11.90 -3.52
C PRO A 54 -2.08 -11.62 -2.58
N ASN A 55 -2.53 -10.37 -2.51
CA ASN A 55 -3.72 -9.97 -1.74
C ASN A 55 -5.00 -10.65 -2.21
N GLN A 56 -5.20 -10.82 -3.51
CA GLN A 56 -6.37 -11.53 -4.04
C GLN A 56 -6.31 -13.03 -3.73
N GLN A 57 -5.11 -13.61 -3.70
CA GLN A 57 -4.91 -15.00 -3.29
C GLN A 57 -5.25 -15.17 -1.80
N PHE A 58 -4.71 -14.30 -0.94
CA PHE A 58 -5.03 -14.28 0.49
C PHE A 58 -6.52 -14.04 0.73
N ALA A 59 -7.17 -13.14 0.00
CA ALA A 59 -8.61 -12.91 0.12
C ALA A 59 -9.41 -14.18 -0.17
N GLY A 60 -9.02 -14.96 -1.20
CA GLY A 60 -9.63 -16.25 -1.50
C GLY A 60 -9.42 -17.31 -0.42
N ILE A 61 -8.20 -17.41 0.13
CA ILE A 61 -7.89 -18.32 1.23
C ILE A 61 -8.71 -17.96 2.47
N ILE A 62 -8.75 -16.67 2.85
CA ILE A 62 -9.50 -16.19 4.01
C ILE A 62 -11.00 -16.40 3.80
N ALA A 63 -11.54 -16.13 2.61
CA ALA A 63 -12.96 -16.35 2.32
C ALA A 63 -13.36 -17.84 2.42
N SER A 64 -12.45 -18.75 2.08
CA SER A 64 -12.67 -20.20 2.21
C SER A 64 -12.68 -20.67 3.67
N GLN A 65 -11.75 -20.19 4.49
CA GLN A 65 -11.61 -20.62 5.89
C GLN A 65 -12.54 -19.86 6.85
N PHE A 66 -12.80 -18.59 6.55
CA PHE A 66 -13.57 -17.66 7.36
C PHE A 66 -14.66 -17.00 6.52
N PRO A 67 -15.79 -17.71 6.27
CA PRO A 67 -16.87 -17.16 5.47
C PRO A 67 -17.43 -15.87 6.08
N LYS A 68 -17.77 -14.90 5.22
CA LYS A 68 -18.32 -13.57 5.58
C LYS A 68 -17.38 -12.63 6.35
N THR A 69 -16.07 -12.88 6.37
CA THR A 69 -15.11 -11.99 7.06
C THR A 69 -14.40 -11.00 6.15
N VAL A 70 -14.28 -11.33 4.86
CA VAL A 70 -13.69 -10.45 3.85
C VAL A 70 -14.77 -9.52 3.32
N ASP A 71 -14.50 -8.23 3.38
CA ASP A 71 -15.34 -7.21 2.75
C ASP A 71 -14.87 -7.01 1.31
N GLU A 72 -15.55 -7.66 0.36
CA GLU A 72 -15.19 -7.62 -1.06
C GLU A 72 -15.43 -6.24 -1.69
N GLU A 73 -16.34 -5.42 -1.15
CA GLU A 73 -16.62 -4.08 -1.69
C GLU A 73 -15.52 -3.09 -1.32
N LEU A 74 -14.98 -3.19 -0.10
CA LEU A 74 -13.92 -2.29 0.37
C LEU A 74 -12.51 -2.84 0.09
N SER A 75 -12.39 -4.12 -0.28
CA SER A 75 -11.10 -4.73 -0.65
C SER A 75 -10.64 -4.27 -2.03
N SER A 76 -9.35 -4.00 -2.17
CA SER A 76 -8.74 -3.59 -3.44
C SER A 76 -7.59 -4.52 -3.84
N VAL A 77 -6.97 -4.22 -4.97
CA VAL A 77 -5.75 -4.93 -5.43
C VAL A 77 -4.60 -4.81 -4.41
N THR A 78 -4.54 -3.72 -3.65
CA THR A 78 -3.42 -3.36 -2.76
C THR A 78 -3.63 -3.75 -1.30
N HIS A 79 -4.87 -3.95 -0.88
CA HIS A 79 -5.21 -4.23 0.52
C HIS A 79 -6.50 -5.03 0.62
N ILE A 80 -6.61 -5.84 1.67
CA ILE A 80 -7.79 -6.64 2.01
C ILE A 80 -8.45 -6.00 3.22
N GLN A 81 -9.75 -5.77 3.16
CA GLN A 81 -10.54 -5.31 4.29
C GLN A 81 -11.19 -6.51 4.98
N LEU A 82 -11.01 -6.57 6.30
CA LEU A 82 -11.50 -7.66 7.14
C LEU A 82 -12.42 -7.09 8.22
N GLN A 83 -13.48 -7.85 8.53
CA GLN A 83 -14.36 -7.60 9.65
C GLN A 83 -13.60 -7.77 10.98
N SER A 84 -13.90 -6.91 11.95
CA SER A 84 -13.16 -6.86 13.23
C SER A 84 -13.37 -8.11 14.10
N GLU A 85 -14.49 -8.81 13.96
CA GLU A 85 -14.90 -9.90 14.86
C GLU A 85 -13.93 -11.09 14.91
N LYS A 86 -13.29 -11.42 13.78
CA LYS A 86 -12.40 -12.60 13.66
C LYS A 86 -10.98 -12.26 13.22
N TRP A 87 -10.61 -10.99 13.32
CA TRP A 87 -9.30 -10.49 12.88
C TRP A 87 -8.14 -11.29 13.48
N LEU A 88 -8.20 -11.58 14.79
CA LEU A 88 -7.11 -12.24 15.49
C LEU A 88 -6.92 -13.70 15.05
N ASP A 89 -8.01 -14.42 14.82
CA ASP A 89 -7.98 -15.81 14.36
C ASP A 89 -7.44 -15.90 12.93
N ILE A 90 -7.85 -14.96 12.08
CA ILE A 90 -7.33 -14.83 10.71
C ILE A 90 -5.82 -14.53 10.74
N ALA A 91 -5.37 -13.61 11.60
CA ALA A 91 -3.96 -13.25 11.73
C ALA A 91 -3.09 -14.38 12.32
N GLN A 92 -3.66 -15.27 13.12
CA GLN A 92 -2.98 -16.50 13.56
C GLN A 92 -2.90 -17.49 12.41
N TYR A 93 -4.02 -17.76 11.75
CA TYR A 93 -4.08 -18.66 10.61
C TYR A 93 -3.10 -18.28 9.48
N LEU A 94 -3.07 -17.01 9.06
CA LEU A 94 -2.15 -16.53 8.02
C LEU A 94 -0.67 -16.64 8.40
N ARG A 95 -0.36 -16.67 9.70
CA ARG A 95 1.01 -16.78 10.20
C ARG A 95 1.47 -18.23 10.27
N ASP A 96 0.55 -19.12 10.65
CA ASP A 96 0.85 -20.52 10.94
C ASP A 96 0.68 -21.42 9.70
N ASP A 97 -0.16 -21.02 8.73
CA ASP A 97 -0.39 -21.80 7.52
C ASP A 97 0.77 -21.66 6.51
N PRO A 98 1.49 -22.75 6.16
CA PRO A 98 2.55 -22.71 5.17
C PRO A 98 2.07 -22.30 3.77
N ALA A 99 0.79 -22.45 3.45
CA ALA A 99 0.21 -21.96 2.20
C ALA A 99 0.14 -20.43 2.13
N CYS A 100 0.34 -19.72 3.25
CA CYS A 100 0.37 -18.27 3.33
C CYS A 100 1.80 -17.69 3.36
N LEU A 101 2.82 -18.56 3.37
CA LEU A 101 4.24 -18.20 3.42
C LEU A 101 4.84 -18.31 2.01
N PHE A 102 4.90 -17.19 1.28
CA PHE A 102 5.44 -17.10 -0.08
C PHE A 102 6.77 -16.35 -0.13
#